data_AF-A0A1S3RVD9-F1
#
_entry.id   AF-A0A1S3RVD9-F1
#
_cell.length_a   1.000
_cell.length_b   1.000
_cell.length_c   1.000
_cell.angle_alpha   90.00
_cell.angle_beta   90.00
_cell.angle_gamma   90.00
#
_symmetry.space_group_name_H-M   'P 1'
#
loop_
_entity.id
_entity.type
_entity.pdbx_description
1 polymer ?
#
loop_
_entity_poly.entity_id
_entity_poly.type
_entity_poly.pdbx_seq_one_letter_code
_entity_poly.pdbx_strand_id
1 'polypeptide(L)'
;MASQLQKFVSEKKNMVETIMEVFEQGAEVVASIAGDLFPVFAIAAPILKLALDNVESKEAAFMKEQFQKVREHLEVVSEEMQRINEEIKKSGADAAYFSVEENISNQFRKYMDILNAKPKFREVKKKLFMEHFVKTGGDKNLHTLYSAVTGDNFSGESVLEITLNYEEKSRRAMEDFCARLKKLFCIGLIALMGYTALKDCDDEEKLLQDWGEKMKEVQVKMNAVIEDCITSFSKQAELDSRRLVRDHSDLSNQQLADSILEKLKKKYDWVCWSVRIFSSPSGLFSNKKDIQCPTGKSRFQVPATDEKLNVMVSYSASPEPLNKAHIQQLIQSQKKLTVVGTAELLFEQLPGACAVHTVKTCKDLACAWSFAEELHYWEEHKNFYVCVHYN
;
A
#
# COMPACT_ATOMS: atom_id res chain seq x y z
N MET A 1 -21.04 -13.40 -37.25
CA MET A 1 -20.24 -13.65 -36.04
C MET A 1 -19.13 -12.61 -35.87
N ALA A 2 -18.15 -12.50 -36.80
CA ALA A 2 -17.05 -11.53 -36.70
C ALA A 2 -17.49 -10.06 -36.48
N SER A 3 -18.51 -9.58 -37.21
CA SER A 3 -19.03 -8.22 -37.05
C SER A 3 -19.65 -7.95 -35.66
N GLN A 4 -20.28 -8.95 -35.05
CA GLN A 4 -20.82 -8.85 -33.69
C GLN A 4 -19.71 -8.81 -32.65
N LEU A 5 -18.66 -9.63 -32.82
CA LEU A 5 -17.48 -9.62 -31.94
C LEU A 5 -16.72 -8.29 -32.03
N GLN A 6 -16.52 -7.74 -33.23
CA GLN A 6 -15.92 -6.41 -33.41
C GLN A 6 -16.73 -5.33 -32.69
N LYS A 7 -18.06 -5.35 -32.83
CA LYS A 7 -18.95 -4.41 -32.13
C LYS A 7 -18.81 -4.53 -30.60
N PHE A 8 -18.82 -5.75 -30.07
CA PHE A 8 -18.67 -6.01 -28.64
C PHE A 8 -17.32 -5.51 -28.10
N VAL A 9 -16.22 -5.79 -28.81
CA VAL A 9 -14.88 -5.30 -28.45
C VAL A 9 -14.84 -3.77 -28.48
N SER A 10 -15.45 -3.15 -29.49
CA SER A 10 -15.55 -1.69 -29.58
C SER A 10 -16.33 -1.07 -28.42
N GLU A 11 -17.45 -1.69 -28.01
CA GLU A 11 -18.28 -1.22 -26.89
C GLU A 11 -17.53 -1.26 -25.55
N LYS A 12 -16.55 -2.16 -25.38
CA LYS A 12 -15.74 -2.31 -24.16
C LYS A 12 -14.42 -1.54 -24.18
N LYS A 13 -14.03 -0.95 -25.31
CA LYS A 13 -12.73 -0.29 -25.51
C LYS A 13 -12.36 0.69 -24.41
N ASN A 14 -13.19 1.70 -24.18
CA ASN A 14 -12.85 2.77 -23.23
C ASN A 14 -12.70 2.23 -21.80
N MET A 15 -13.52 1.26 -21.40
CA MET A 15 -13.42 0.66 -20.05
C MET A 15 -12.11 -0.12 -19.88
N VAL A 16 -11.72 -0.89 -20.90
CA VAL A 16 -10.46 -1.65 -20.89
C VAL A 16 -9.27 -0.69 -20.87
N GLU A 17 -9.29 0.35 -21.70
CA GLU A 17 -8.25 1.37 -21.75
C GLU A 17 -8.03 2.02 -20.38
N THR A 18 -9.10 2.45 -19.70
CA THR A 18 -9.00 3.01 -18.34
C THR A 18 -8.39 2.03 -17.33
N ILE A 19 -8.77 0.75 -17.38
CA ILE A 19 -8.21 -0.27 -16.45
C ILE A 19 -6.73 -0.51 -16.76
N MET A 20 -6.34 -0.50 -18.03
CA MET A 20 -4.97 -0.72 -18.47
C MET A 20 -4.06 0.45 -18.14
N GLU A 21 -4.53 1.68 -18.32
CA GLU A 21 -3.84 2.90 -17.86
C GLU A 21 -3.57 2.87 -16.36
N VAL A 22 -4.47 2.26 -15.56
CA VAL A 22 -4.24 2.11 -14.12
C VAL A 22 -3.15 1.09 -13.83
N PHE A 23 -3.08 -0.02 -14.57
CA PHE A 23 -1.98 -0.99 -14.42
C PHE A 23 -0.59 -0.44 -14.78
N GLU A 24 -0.54 0.63 -15.58
CA GLU A 24 0.66 1.39 -15.93
C GLU A 24 1.05 2.44 -14.85
N GLN A 25 0.18 2.70 -13.87
CA GLN A 25 0.45 3.64 -12.77
C GLN A 25 1.16 2.97 -11.58
N GLY A 26 1.46 3.77 -10.55
CA GLY A 26 2.07 3.29 -9.31
C GLY A 26 1.19 2.29 -8.56
N ALA A 27 1.81 1.45 -7.73
CA ALA A 27 1.13 0.38 -7.01
C ALA A 27 -0.03 0.86 -6.12
N GLU A 28 0.07 2.05 -5.54
CA GLU A 28 -1.01 2.70 -4.78
C GLU A 28 -2.30 2.79 -5.59
N VAL A 29 -2.21 3.24 -6.85
CA VAL A 29 -3.39 3.39 -7.72
C VAL A 29 -3.93 2.02 -8.09
N VAL A 30 -3.04 1.08 -8.45
CA VAL A 30 -3.44 -0.29 -8.80
C VAL A 30 -4.11 -1.00 -7.61
N ALA A 31 -3.59 -0.86 -6.39
CA ALA A 31 -4.11 -1.50 -5.19
C ALA A 31 -5.47 -0.91 -4.79
N SER A 32 -5.61 0.41 -4.85
CA SER A 32 -6.82 1.13 -4.41
C SER A 32 -7.97 1.10 -5.40
N ILE A 33 -7.72 0.84 -6.70
CA ILE A 33 -8.81 0.83 -7.68
C ILE A 33 -9.80 -0.29 -7.37
N ALA A 34 -11.05 0.08 -7.14
CA ALA A 34 -12.18 -0.85 -7.03
C ALA A 34 -12.69 -1.31 -8.40
N GLY A 35 -11.97 -0.95 -9.46
CA GLY A 35 -12.32 -1.16 -10.86
C GLY A 35 -12.47 -2.64 -11.13
N ASP A 36 -13.68 -3.03 -11.48
CA ASP A 36 -13.99 -4.39 -11.88
C ASP A 36 -13.09 -4.78 -13.05
N LEU A 37 -12.28 -5.83 -12.89
CA LEU A 37 -11.45 -6.35 -13.99
C LEU A 37 -12.29 -7.04 -15.06
N PHE A 38 -13.59 -7.23 -14.82
CA PHE A 38 -14.54 -7.88 -15.75
C PHE A 38 -14.45 -7.41 -17.20
N PRO A 39 -14.41 -6.10 -17.52
CA PRO A 39 -14.30 -5.65 -18.90
C PRO A 39 -13.04 -6.16 -19.60
N VAL A 40 -11.94 -6.36 -18.87
CA VAL A 40 -10.65 -6.81 -19.40
C VAL A 40 -10.70 -8.28 -19.81
N PHE A 41 -11.20 -9.15 -18.96
CA PHE A 41 -11.22 -10.57 -19.29
C PHE A 41 -12.43 -10.97 -20.15
N ALA A 42 -13.54 -10.20 -20.13
CA ALA A 42 -14.68 -10.41 -21.03
C ALA A 42 -14.34 -10.24 -22.52
N ILE A 43 -13.30 -9.49 -22.86
CA ILE A 43 -12.85 -9.31 -24.25
C ILE A 43 -11.80 -10.35 -24.70
N ALA A 44 -11.23 -11.14 -23.77
CA ALA A 44 -10.15 -12.07 -24.07
C ALA A 44 -10.56 -13.16 -25.08
N ALA A 45 -11.77 -13.71 -24.91
CA ALA A 45 -12.35 -14.69 -25.81
C ALA A 45 -12.73 -14.10 -27.18
N PRO A 46 -13.46 -12.96 -27.27
CA PRO A 46 -13.70 -12.27 -28.53
C PRO A 46 -12.44 -11.95 -29.35
N ILE A 47 -11.39 -11.43 -28.72
CA ILE A 47 -10.13 -11.07 -29.40
C ILE A 47 -9.45 -12.31 -29.96
N LEU A 48 -9.43 -13.40 -29.19
CA LEU A 48 -8.86 -14.67 -29.62
C LEU A 48 -9.61 -15.25 -30.83
N LYS A 49 -10.95 -15.24 -30.79
CA LYS A 49 -11.81 -15.67 -31.91
C LYS A 49 -11.53 -14.84 -33.18
N LEU A 50 -11.50 -13.51 -33.06
CA LEU A 50 -11.15 -12.61 -34.18
C LEU A 50 -9.75 -12.88 -34.74
N ALA A 51 -8.77 -13.15 -33.87
CA ALA A 51 -7.42 -13.48 -34.29
C ALA A 51 -7.37 -14.82 -35.06
N LEU A 52 -8.06 -15.86 -34.60
CA LEU A 52 -8.10 -17.15 -35.30
C LEU A 52 -8.79 -17.06 -36.66
N ASP A 53 -9.84 -16.26 -36.77
CA ASP A 53 -10.57 -16.01 -38.02
C ASP A 53 -9.80 -15.10 -39.01
N ASN A 54 -8.61 -14.64 -38.63
CA ASN A 54 -7.80 -13.70 -39.41
C ASN A 54 -8.52 -12.39 -39.74
N VAL A 55 -9.39 -11.95 -38.84
CA VAL A 55 -10.14 -10.69 -38.97
C VAL A 55 -9.28 -9.54 -38.46
N GLU A 56 -8.98 -8.58 -39.34
CA GLU A 56 -8.31 -7.34 -38.96
C GLU A 56 -9.33 -6.33 -38.42
N SER A 57 -9.05 -5.75 -37.24
CA SER A 57 -9.82 -4.66 -36.63
C SER A 57 -8.86 -3.76 -35.86
N LYS A 58 -9.06 -2.45 -35.96
CA LYS A 58 -8.26 -1.46 -35.22
C LYS A 58 -8.44 -1.64 -33.72
N GLU A 59 -9.65 -1.95 -33.30
CA GLU A 59 -10.03 -2.19 -31.91
C GLU A 59 -9.38 -3.48 -31.40
N ALA A 60 -9.44 -4.58 -32.16
CA ALA A 60 -8.76 -5.82 -31.79
C ALA A 60 -7.23 -5.66 -31.70
N ALA A 61 -6.63 -4.88 -32.61
CA ALA A 61 -5.21 -4.54 -32.57
C ALA A 61 -4.84 -3.71 -31.33
N PHE A 62 -5.65 -2.70 -31.02
CA PHE A 62 -5.50 -1.88 -29.82
C PHE A 62 -5.57 -2.73 -28.54
N MET A 63 -6.56 -3.61 -28.42
CA MET A 63 -6.69 -4.45 -27.21
C MET A 63 -5.53 -5.43 -27.05
N LYS A 64 -5.06 -5.99 -28.16
CA LYS A 64 -3.86 -6.83 -28.18
C LYS A 64 -2.64 -6.04 -27.68
N GLU A 65 -2.50 -4.78 -28.07
CA GLU A 65 -1.44 -3.89 -27.57
C GLU A 65 -1.56 -3.69 -26.06
N GLN A 66 -2.77 -3.44 -25.54
CA GLN A 66 -2.98 -3.34 -24.09
C GLN A 66 -2.52 -4.60 -23.34
N PHE A 67 -2.88 -5.80 -23.82
CA PHE A 67 -2.42 -7.05 -23.21
C PHE A 67 -0.91 -7.25 -23.32
N GLN A 68 -0.30 -6.78 -24.40
CA GLN A 68 1.14 -6.81 -24.60
C GLN A 68 1.86 -5.89 -23.59
N LYS A 69 1.32 -4.71 -23.30
CA LYS A 69 1.87 -3.83 -22.25
C LYS A 69 1.79 -4.47 -20.87
N VAL A 70 0.68 -5.13 -20.53
CA VAL A 70 0.54 -5.88 -19.27
C VAL A 70 1.60 -6.98 -19.17
N ARG A 71 1.84 -7.70 -20.28
CA ARG A 71 2.89 -8.71 -20.35
C ARG A 71 4.27 -8.14 -20.07
N GLU A 72 4.64 -7.05 -20.72
CA GLU A 72 5.94 -6.40 -20.57
C GLU A 72 6.17 -5.92 -19.13
N HIS A 73 5.15 -5.33 -18.50
CA HIS A 73 5.23 -4.91 -17.09
C HIS A 73 5.36 -6.09 -16.13
N LEU A 74 4.72 -7.23 -16.42
CA LEU A 74 4.88 -8.44 -15.61
C LEU A 74 6.27 -9.07 -15.75
N GLU A 75 6.86 -9.02 -16.95
CA GLU A 75 8.23 -9.48 -17.19
C GLU A 75 9.22 -8.61 -16.40
N VAL A 76 9.05 -7.27 -16.36
CA VAL A 76 9.86 -6.36 -15.54
C VAL A 76 9.66 -6.57 -14.03
N VAL A 77 8.41 -6.73 -13.57
CA VAL A 77 8.10 -7.00 -12.15
C VAL A 77 8.70 -8.34 -11.68
N SER A 78 8.84 -9.32 -12.58
CA SER A 78 9.48 -10.61 -12.27
C SER A 78 11.00 -10.52 -12.15
N GLU A 79 11.63 -9.51 -12.77
CA GLU A 79 13.08 -9.29 -12.79
C GLU A 79 13.57 -8.33 -11.70
N GLU A 80 12.75 -7.36 -11.27
CA GLU A 80 13.17 -6.29 -10.33
C GLU A 80 12.66 -6.46 -8.88
N MET A 81 11.71 -7.36 -8.59
CA MET A 81 11.03 -7.45 -7.29
C MET A 81 11.12 -8.85 -6.66
N GLN A 82 11.21 -8.90 -5.32
CA GLN A 82 11.03 -10.14 -4.57
C GLN A 82 9.72 -10.79 -4.99
N ARG A 83 9.79 -12.01 -5.53
CA ARG A 83 8.62 -12.74 -6.03
C ARG A 83 7.54 -12.79 -4.94
N ILE A 84 6.26 -12.85 -5.31
CA ILE A 84 5.16 -13.13 -4.35
C ILE A 84 5.54 -14.33 -3.47
N ASN A 85 6.15 -15.34 -4.08
CA ASN A 85 6.69 -16.51 -3.41
C ASN A 85 7.84 -16.22 -2.41
N GLU A 86 8.69 -15.23 -2.62
CA GLU A 86 9.74 -14.88 -1.65
C GLU A 86 9.16 -14.24 -0.40
N GLU A 87 8.15 -13.38 -0.53
CA GLU A 87 7.41 -12.80 0.59
C GLU A 87 6.66 -13.89 1.37
N ILE A 88 6.00 -14.81 0.66
CA ILE A 88 5.32 -15.99 1.21
C ILE A 88 6.30 -16.99 1.85
N LYS A 89 7.48 -17.21 1.27
CA LYS A 89 8.50 -18.11 1.84
C LYS A 89 9.12 -17.54 3.11
N LYS A 90 9.33 -16.23 3.16
CA LYS A 90 9.87 -15.53 4.34
C LYS A 90 8.93 -15.61 5.54
N SER A 91 7.63 -15.77 5.29
CA SER A 91 6.63 -15.94 6.33
C SER A 91 6.32 -17.40 6.68
N GLY A 92 7.00 -18.38 6.06
CA GLY A 92 6.82 -19.80 6.35
C GLY A 92 5.63 -20.47 5.65
N ALA A 93 4.96 -19.78 4.73
CA ALA A 93 3.91 -20.36 3.90
C ALA A 93 4.50 -21.19 2.75
N ASP A 94 3.81 -22.28 2.40
CA ASP A 94 4.30 -23.42 1.61
C ASP A 94 4.89 -23.03 0.24
N ALA A 95 5.85 -23.82 -0.25
CA ALA A 95 6.53 -23.64 -1.54
C ALA A 95 5.59 -23.78 -2.78
N ALA A 96 4.31 -24.08 -2.54
CA ALA A 96 3.28 -24.30 -3.55
C ALA A 96 2.97 -23.07 -4.42
N TYR A 97 3.04 -21.85 -3.86
CA TYR A 97 2.64 -20.62 -4.56
C TYR A 97 3.59 -20.20 -5.69
N PHE A 98 4.86 -20.61 -5.63
CA PHE A 98 5.80 -20.41 -6.73
C PHE A 98 5.28 -21.00 -8.04
N SER A 99 4.82 -22.26 -7.98
CA SER A 99 4.36 -22.98 -9.15
C SER A 99 3.08 -22.36 -9.72
N VAL A 100 2.23 -21.78 -8.87
CA VAL A 100 1.00 -21.09 -9.27
C VAL A 100 1.30 -19.85 -10.11
N GLU A 101 2.17 -18.96 -9.63
CA GLU A 101 2.56 -17.74 -10.33
C GLU A 101 3.23 -18.04 -11.68
N GLU A 102 4.16 -19.01 -11.69
CA GLU A 102 4.86 -19.44 -12.89
C GLU A 102 3.89 -20.06 -13.92
N ASN A 103 2.98 -20.93 -13.49
CA ASN A 103 2.00 -21.57 -14.36
C ASN A 103 1.07 -20.53 -14.98
N ILE A 104 0.50 -19.61 -14.20
CA ILE A 104 -0.39 -18.55 -14.69
C ILE A 104 0.33 -17.68 -15.73
N SER A 105 1.55 -17.25 -15.42
CA SER A 105 2.36 -16.42 -16.33
C SER A 105 2.67 -17.14 -17.64
N ASN A 106 3.02 -18.43 -17.57
CA ASN A 106 3.30 -19.26 -18.74
C ASN A 106 2.05 -19.51 -19.59
N GLN A 107 0.89 -19.76 -18.97
CA GLN A 107 -0.39 -19.89 -19.65
C GLN A 107 -0.75 -18.62 -20.44
N PHE A 108 -0.62 -17.45 -19.80
CA PHE A 108 -0.84 -16.17 -20.47
C PHE A 108 0.17 -15.91 -21.61
N ARG A 109 1.45 -16.25 -21.43
CA ARG A 109 2.45 -16.16 -22.50
C ARG A 109 2.05 -16.98 -23.72
N LYS A 110 1.53 -18.19 -23.52
CA LYS A 110 1.03 -19.06 -24.61
C LYS A 110 -0.25 -18.53 -25.26
N TYR A 111 -1.12 -17.85 -24.52
CA TYR A 111 -2.25 -17.12 -25.09
C TYR A 111 -1.75 -15.99 -26.01
N MET A 112 -0.80 -15.17 -25.55
CA MET A 112 -0.21 -14.08 -26.33
C MET A 112 0.53 -14.58 -27.58
N ASP A 113 1.15 -15.76 -27.52
CA ASP A 113 1.76 -16.42 -28.68
C ASP A 113 0.75 -16.62 -29.83
N ILE A 114 -0.53 -16.86 -29.55
CA ILE A 114 -1.58 -16.98 -30.57
C ILE A 114 -1.86 -15.63 -31.21
N LEU A 115 -2.08 -14.59 -30.38
CA LEU A 115 -2.38 -13.24 -30.85
C LEU A 115 -1.22 -12.64 -31.67
N ASN A 116 0.02 -13.01 -31.32
CA ASN A 116 1.24 -12.57 -31.99
C ASN A 116 1.65 -13.42 -33.21
N ALA A 117 1.02 -14.58 -33.42
CA ALA A 117 1.37 -15.45 -34.54
C ALA A 117 0.89 -14.91 -35.89
N LYS A 118 1.73 -15.12 -36.92
CA LYS A 118 1.31 -15.00 -38.32
C LYS A 118 0.17 -16.01 -38.60
N PRO A 119 -0.80 -15.71 -39.49
CA PRO A 119 -1.93 -16.57 -39.80
C PRO A 119 -1.59 -18.06 -39.96
N LYS A 120 -0.56 -18.37 -40.74
CA LYS A 120 -0.09 -19.75 -41.01
C LYS A 120 0.40 -20.54 -39.78
N PHE A 121 0.65 -19.88 -38.66
CA PHE A 121 1.13 -20.50 -37.42
C PHE A 121 0.09 -20.49 -36.29
N ARG A 122 -1.08 -19.85 -36.49
CA ARG A 122 -2.10 -19.68 -35.44
C ARG A 122 -2.65 -21.01 -34.94
N GLU A 123 -2.97 -21.95 -35.81
CA GLU A 123 -3.46 -23.28 -35.41
C GLU A 123 -2.44 -24.08 -34.58
N VAL A 124 -1.15 -23.99 -34.95
CA VAL A 124 -0.08 -24.64 -34.18
C VAL A 124 0.04 -24.00 -32.79
N LYS A 125 -0.01 -22.68 -32.70
CA LYS A 125 0.03 -21.95 -31.42
C LYS A 125 -1.21 -22.23 -30.56
N LYS A 126 -2.39 -22.31 -31.17
CA LYS A 126 -3.65 -22.70 -30.52
C LYS A 126 -3.52 -24.06 -29.84
N LYS A 127 -3.04 -25.07 -30.57
CA LYS A 127 -2.82 -26.42 -30.01
C LYS A 127 -1.82 -26.41 -28.85
N LEU A 128 -0.69 -25.72 -29.02
CA LEU A 128 0.33 -25.59 -27.97
C LEU A 128 -0.21 -24.90 -26.71
N PHE A 129 -1.03 -23.86 -26.86
CA PHE A 129 -1.67 -23.20 -25.74
C PHE A 129 -2.64 -24.12 -25.01
N MET A 130 -3.54 -24.80 -25.72
CA MET A 130 -4.51 -25.71 -25.10
C MET A 130 -3.83 -26.87 -24.35
N GLU A 131 -2.83 -27.51 -24.97
CA GLU A 131 -2.05 -28.58 -24.33
C GLU A 131 -1.30 -28.07 -23.09
N HIS A 132 -0.67 -26.91 -23.20
CA HIS A 132 0.09 -26.33 -22.10
C HIS A 132 -0.82 -25.90 -20.94
N PHE A 133 -1.98 -25.32 -21.23
CA PHE A 133 -2.95 -24.90 -20.21
C PHE A 133 -3.37 -26.08 -19.33
N VAL A 134 -3.76 -27.20 -19.95
CA VAL A 134 -4.13 -28.42 -19.21
C VAL A 134 -2.93 -29.01 -18.45
N LYS A 135 -1.76 -29.10 -19.10
CA LYS A 135 -0.55 -29.69 -18.49
C LYS A 135 -0.06 -28.92 -17.27
N THR A 136 -0.28 -27.60 -17.24
CA THR A 136 0.13 -26.72 -16.14
C THR A 136 -0.97 -26.53 -15.08
N GLY A 137 -1.97 -27.41 -15.03
CA GLY A 137 -2.99 -27.41 -13.99
C GLY A 137 -4.27 -26.63 -14.33
N GLY A 138 -4.35 -26.04 -15.52
CA GLY A 138 -5.54 -25.34 -16.00
C GLY A 138 -5.94 -24.17 -15.10
N ASP A 139 -7.23 -24.13 -14.76
CA ASP A 139 -7.87 -23.17 -13.86
C ASP A 139 -7.54 -23.37 -12.38
N LYS A 140 -6.97 -24.53 -12.00
CA LYS A 140 -6.62 -24.82 -10.59
C LYS A 140 -5.70 -23.78 -9.98
N ASN A 141 -4.75 -23.23 -10.76
CA ASN A 141 -3.83 -22.22 -10.27
C ASN A 141 -4.56 -20.94 -9.84
N LEU A 142 -5.55 -20.50 -10.61
CA LEU A 142 -6.39 -19.34 -10.27
C LEU A 142 -7.20 -19.60 -9.00
N HIS A 143 -7.78 -20.80 -8.86
CA HIS A 143 -8.50 -21.17 -7.64
C HIS A 143 -7.58 -21.24 -6.42
N THR A 144 -6.37 -21.78 -6.57
CA THR A 144 -5.36 -21.78 -5.50
C THR A 144 -4.97 -20.36 -5.10
N LEU A 145 -4.79 -19.46 -6.06
CA LEU A 145 -4.50 -18.04 -5.79
C LEU A 145 -5.66 -17.37 -5.05
N TYR A 146 -6.90 -17.60 -5.51
CA TYR A 146 -8.10 -17.10 -4.84
C TYR A 146 -8.20 -17.59 -3.39
N SER A 147 -8.09 -18.91 -3.16
CA SER A 147 -8.07 -19.50 -1.81
C SER A 147 -6.93 -18.97 -0.93
N ALA A 148 -5.78 -18.64 -1.51
CA ALA A 148 -4.68 -18.02 -0.79
C ALA A 148 -5.06 -16.64 -0.25
N VAL A 149 -5.75 -15.85 -1.08
CA VAL A 149 -6.16 -14.48 -0.76
C VAL A 149 -7.35 -14.46 0.19
N THR A 150 -8.35 -15.31 -0.01
CA THR A 150 -9.55 -15.32 0.85
C THR A 150 -9.32 -15.97 2.21
N GLY A 151 -8.29 -16.83 2.32
CA GLY A 151 -8.02 -17.64 3.50
C GLY A 151 -8.70 -19.01 3.47
N ASP A 152 -9.42 -19.35 2.40
CA ASP A 152 -10.07 -20.65 2.19
C ASP A 152 -9.05 -21.72 1.75
N ASN A 153 -8.00 -21.89 2.54
CA ASN A 153 -6.90 -22.82 2.30
C ASN A 153 -6.69 -23.74 3.52
N PHE A 154 -5.83 -24.76 3.38
CA PHE A 154 -5.61 -25.76 4.43
C PHE A 154 -5.06 -25.16 5.75
N SER A 155 -4.29 -24.07 5.67
CA SER A 155 -3.79 -23.35 6.84
C SER A 155 -4.82 -22.44 7.50
N GLY A 156 -5.90 -22.07 6.79
CA GLY A 156 -6.92 -21.12 7.27
C GLY A 156 -6.46 -19.66 7.37
N GLU A 157 -5.22 -19.37 6.98
CA GLU A 157 -4.61 -18.04 7.09
C GLU A 157 -4.45 -17.44 5.69
N SER A 158 -4.84 -16.17 5.52
CA SER A 158 -4.74 -15.47 4.24
C SER A 158 -3.31 -15.02 3.96
N VAL A 159 -2.86 -15.15 2.71
CA VAL A 159 -1.57 -14.62 2.26
C VAL A 159 -1.45 -13.11 2.49
N LEU A 160 -2.57 -12.38 2.48
CA LEU A 160 -2.62 -10.96 2.79
C LEU A 160 -2.30 -10.69 4.26
N GLU A 161 -2.88 -11.46 5.19
CA GLU A 161 -2.65 -11.30 6.64
C GLU A 161 -1.23 -11.68 7.03
N ILE A 162 -0.73 -12.76 6.43
CA ILE A 162 0.65 -13.22 6.60
C ILE A 162 1.64 -12.13 6.16
N THR A 163 1.43 -11.58 4.97
CA THR A 163 2.29 -10.50 4.42
C THR A 163 2.18 -9.23 5.25
N LEU A 164 0.96 -8.86 5.67
CA LEU A 164 0.70 -7.70 6.52
C LEU A 164 1.49 -7.76 7.84
N ASN A 165 1.53 -8.94 8.47
CA ASN A 165 2.27 -9.16 9.70
C ASN A 165 3.79 -9.12 9.48
N TYR A 166 4.27 -9.76 8.41
CA TYR A 166 5.69 -9.79 8.04
C TYR A 166 6.23 -8.39 7.70
N GLU A 167 5.49 -7.62 6.90
CA GLU A 167 5.82 -6.25 6.51
C GLU A 167 5.53 -5.21 7.61
N GLU A 168 5.15 -5.69 8.80
CA GLU A 168 4.89 -4.87 9.98
C GLU A 168 3.92 -3.73 9.69
N LYS A 169 2.85 -4.05 8.95
CA LYS A 169 1.82 -3.09 8.50
C LYS A 169 2.35 -1.91 7.68
N SER A 170 3.35 -2.16 6.84
CA SER A 170 3.80 -1.20 5.84
C SER A 170 2.76 -1.05 4.73
N ARG A 171 2.09 0.11 4.65
CA ARG A 171 1.08 0.42 3.61
C ARG A 171 1.66 0.21 2.21
N ARG A 172 2.84 0.78 1.92
CA ARG A 172 3.48 0.71 0.60
C ARG A 172 3.79 -0.73 0.19
N ALA A 173 4.34 -1.53 1.10
CA ALA A 173 4.62 -2.93 0.80
C ALA A 173 3.33 -3.72 0.52
N MET A 174 2.25 -3.43 1.26
CA MET A 174 0.96 -4.07 1.01
C MET A 174 0.30 -3.60 -0.29
N GLU A 175 0.42 -2.32 -0.66
CA GLU A 175 -0.05 -1.79 -1.95
C GLU A 175 0.67 -2.48 -3.11
N ASP A 176 2.00 -2.59 -3.03
CA ASP A 176 2.82 -3.33 -3.99
C ASP A 176 2.38 -4.79 -4.12
N PHE A 177 2.16 -5.47 -2.99
CA PHE A 177 1.71 -6.86 -2.98
C PHE A 177 0.31 -7.04 -3.61
N CYS A 178 -0.65 -6.19 -3.24
CA CYS A 178 -2.00 -6.20 -3.81
C CYS A 178 -1.97 -5.93 -5.31
N ALA A 179 -1.14 -4.99 -5.76
CA ALA A 179 -0.99 -4.66 -7.18
C ALA A 179 -0.46 -5.87 -7.98
N ARG A 180 0.54 -6.59 -7.45
CA ARG A 180 1.07 -7.82 -8.07
C ARG A 180 0.00 -8.91 -8.15
N LEU A 181 -0.74 -9.15 -7.08
CA LEU A 181 -1.84 -10.12 -7.07
C LEU A 181 -2.92 -9.77 -8.11
N LYS A 182 -3.33 -8.50 -8.21
CA LYS A 182 -4.31 -8.07 -9.23
C LYS A 182 -3.82 -8.31 -10.65
N LYS A 183 -2.55 -8.00 -10.93
CA LYS A 183 -1.94 -8.28 -12.24
C LYS A 183 -1.93 -9.78 -12.54
N LEU A 184 -1.61 -10.61 -11.55
CA LEU A 184 -1.61 -12.07 -11.70
C LEU A 184 -3.01 -12.65 -11.96
N PHE A 185 -4.03 -12.18 -11.24
CA PHE A 185 -5.42 -12.54 -11.54
C PHE A 185 -5.82 -12.10 -12.95
N CYS A 186 -5.49 -10.88 -13.35
CA CYS A 186 -5.82 -10.33 -14.67
C CYS A 186 -5.32 -11.25 -15.81
N ILE A 187 -4.04 -11.62 -15.80
CA ILE A 187 -3.47 -12.46 -16.86
C ILE A 187 -3.97 -13.90 -16.81
N GLY A 188 -4.20 -14.44 -15.61
CA GLY A 188 -4.75 -15.78 -15.46
C GLY A 188 -6.17 -15.87 -16.00
N LEU A 189 -7.00 -14.86 -15.71
CA LEU A 189 -8.37 -14.77 -16.22
C LEU A 189 -8.40 -14.60 -17.73
N ILE A 190 -7.51 -13.78 -18.31
CA ILE A 190 -7.38 -13.68 -19.77
C ILE A 190 -7.06 -15.06 -20.39
N ALA A 191 -6.11 -15.79 -19.82
CA ALA A 191 -5.74 -17.12 -20.30
C ALA A 191 -6.90 -18.12 -20.15
N LEU A 192 -7.59 -18.13 -19.00
CA LEU A 192 -8.74 -18.99 -18.76
C LEU A 192 -9.87 -18.72 -19.76
N MET A 193 -10.24 -17.45 -19.96
CA MET A 193 -11.26 -17.06 -20.93
C MET A 193 -10.87 -17.46 -22.36
N GLY A 194 -9.60 -17.29 -22.72
CA GLY A 194 -9.07 -17.77 -23.99
C GLY A 194 -9.21 -19.28 -24.14
N TYR A 195 -8.88 -20.07 -23.12
CA TYR A 195 -9.00 -21.52 -23.16
C TYR A 195 -10.46 -21.99 -23.29
N THR A 196 -11.37 -21.42 -22.48
CA THR A 196 -12.81 -21.74 -22.50
C THR A 196 -13.41 -21.47 -23.88
N ALA A 197 -13.04 -20.34 -24.49
CA ALA A 197 -13.49 -19.96 -25.83
C ALA A 197 -13.06 -20.94 -26.94
N LEU A 198 -11.91 -21.60 -26.79
CA LEU A 198 -11.41 -22.58 -27.77
C LEU A 198 -11.99 -23.99 -27.58
N LYS A 199 -12.56 -24.24 -26.41
CA LYS A 199 -13.17 -25.53 -26.08
C LYS A 199 -14.64 -25.62 -26.51
N ASP A 200 -15.18 -24.55 -27.08
CA ASP A 200 -16.58 -24.40 -27.51
C ASP A 200 -17.58 -24.89 -26.44
N CYS A 201 -17.32 -24.54 -25.17
CA CYS A 201 -18.22 -24.85 -24.06
C CYS A 201 -19.17 -23.67 -23.82
N ASP A 202 -20.47 -23.96 -23.62
CA ASP A 202 -21.51 -22.96 -23.34
C ASP A 202 -21.40 -22.31 -21.94
N ASP A 203 -20.28 -22.52 -21.24
CA ASP A 203 -20.05 -22.05 -19.86
C ASP A 203 -19.33 -20.69 -19.79
N GLU A 204 -19.03 -20.04 -20.92
CA GLU A 204 -18.25 -18.77 -20.98
C GLU A 204 -18.87 -17.67 -20.09
N GLU A 205 -20.18 -17.42 -20.22
CA GLU A 205 -20.88 -16.38 -19.47
C GLU A 205 -20.97 -16.69 -17.96
N LYS A 206 -21.21 -17.95 -17.61
CA LYS A 206 -21.25 -18.40 -16.21
C LYS A 206 -19.89 -18.26 -15.54
N LEU A 207 -18.82 -18.61 -16.26
CA LEU A 207 -17.45 -18.48 -15.78
C LEU A 207 -17.06 -17.01 -15.59
N LEU A 208 -17.47 -16.14 -16.52
CA LEU A 208 -17.30 -14.69 -16.41
C LEU A 208 -17.97 -14.15 -15.14
N GLN A 209 -19.21 -14.56 -14.88
CA GLN A 209 -19.94 -14.12 -13.69
C GLN A 209 -19.28 -14.60 -12.39
N ASP A 210 -18.94 -15.90 -12.30
CA ASP A 210 -18.30 -16.48 -11.11
C ASP A 210 -16.98 -15.77 -10.79
N TRP A 211 -16.11 -15.58 -11.78
CA TRP A 211 -14.85 -14.87 -11.57
C TRP A 211 -15.04 -13.38 -11.31
N GLY A 212 -16.06 -12.75 -11.87
CA GLY A 212 -16.44 -11.37 -11.52
C GLY A 212 -16.80 -11.22 -10.05
N GLU A 213 -17.56 -12.16 -9.48
CA GLU A 213 -17.91 -12.17 -8.05
C GLU A 213 -16.69 -12.47 -7.17
N LYS A 214 -15.86 -13.44 -7.55
CA LYS A 214 -14.60 -13.75 -6.84
C LYS A 214 -13.64 -12.56 -6.80
N MET A 215 -13.52 -11.82 -7.89
CA MET A 215 -12.65 -10.64 -7.93
C MET A 215 -13.14 -9.50 -7.04
N LYS A 216 -14.46 -9.35 -6.86
CA LYS A 216 -15.01 -8.38 -5.88
C LYS A 216 -14.63 -8.77 -4.46
N GLU A 217 -14.71 -10.05 -4.12
CA GLU A 217 -14.29 -10.53 -2.80
C GLU A 217 -12.79 -10.32 -2.57
N VAL A 218 -11.96 -10.67 -3.55
CA VAL A 218 -10.51 -10.40 -3.52
C VAL A 218 -10.24 -8.92 -3.27
N GLN A 219 -10.96 -8.02 -3.95
CA GLN A 219 -10.82 -6.57 -3.74
C GLN A 219 -11.17 -6.14 -2.32
N VAL A 220 -12.25 -6.69 -1.75
CA VAL A 220 -12.65 -6.39 -0.36
C VAL A 220 -11.55 -6.80 0.62
N LYS A 221 -10.96 -7.98 0.43
CA LYS A 221 -9.86 -8.47 1.28
C LYS A 221 -8.61 -7.61 1.17
N MET A 222 -8.24 -7.20 -0.05
CA MET A 222 -7.12 -6.26 -0.27
C MET A 222 -7.36 -4.91 0.40
N ASN A 223 -8.55 -4.33 0.23
CA ASN A 223 -8.89 -3.05 0.86
C ASN A 223 -8.82 -3.13 2.39
N ALA A 224 -9.28 -4.24 2.98
CA ALA A 224 -9.27 -4.41 4.43
C ALA A 224 -7.84 -4.36 5.02
N VAL A 225 -6.86 -4.99 4.37
CA VAL A 225 -5.47 -4.97 4.87
C VAL A 225 -4.77 -3.62 4.65
N ILE A 226 -5.07 -2.92 3.55
CA ILE A 226 -4.59 -1.54 3.34
C ILE A 226 -5.19 -0.58 4.37
N GLU A 227 -6.49 -0.70 4.64
CA GLU A 227 -7.17 0.11 5.65
C GLU A 227 -6.62 -0.17 7.06
N ASP A 228 -6.28 -1.42 7.39
CA ASP A 228 -5.63 -1.73 8.67
C ASP A 228 -4.26 -1.06 8.79
N CYS A 229 -3.45 -1.01 7.72
CA CYS A 229 -2.20 -0.22 7.70
C CYS A 229 -2.46 1.26 8.00
N ILE A 230 -3.49 1.86 7.38
CA ILE A 230 -3.81 3.28 7.52
C ILE A 230 -4.37 3.58 8.90
N THR A 231 -5.25 2.75 9.44
CA THR A 231 -5.96 3.03 10.71
C THR A 231 -5.13 2.67 11.94
N SER A 232 -4.25 1.67 11.84
CA SER A 232 -3.40 1.23 12.97
C SER A 232 -2.00 1.85 12.97
N PHE A 233 -1.71 2.76 12.03
CA PHE A 233 -0.37 3.33 11.82
C PHE A 233 0.25 3.92 13.08
N SER A 234 -0.53 4.59 13.94
CA SER A 234 -0.02 5.27 15.12
C SER A 234 0.51 4.29 16.16
N LYS A 235 -0.19 3.17 16.35
CA LYS A 235 0.24 2.07 17.24
C LYS A 235 1.48 1.38 16.68
N GLN A 236 1.53 1.17 15.37
CA GLN A 236 2.71 0.57 14.72
C GLN A 236 3.92 1.52 14.77
N ALA A 237 3.72 2.82 14.57
CA ALA A 237 4.76 3.84 14.67
C ALA A 237 5.37 3.92 16.07
N GLU A 238 4.57 3.76 17.12
CA GLU A 238 5.05 3.64 18.50
C GLU A 238 5.96 2.43 18.68
N LEU A 239 5.55 1.25 18.17
CA LEU A 239 6.37 0.03 18.22
C LEU A 239 7.67 0.19 17.43
N ASP A 240 7.59 0.77 16.24
CA ASP A 240 8.74 0.98 15.36
C ASP A 240 9.77 1.94 15.98
N SER A 241 9.28 2.99 16.65
CA SER A 241 10.09 3.94 17.39
C SER A 241 10.70 3.30 18.64
N ARG A 242 9.93 2.48 19.37
CA ARG A 242 10.41 1.76 20.56
C ARG A 242 11.56 0.82 20.23
N ARG A 243 11.49 0.13 19.09
CA ARG A 243 12.59 -0.72 18.62
C ARG A 243 13.84 0.11 18.31
N LEU A 244 13.70 1.24 17.60
CA LEU A 244 14.83 2.13 17.33
C LEU A 244 15.49 2.64 18.63
N VAL A 245 14.70 3.13 19.58
CA VAL A 245 15.20 3.61 20.88
C VAL A 245 15.94 2.51 21.65
N ARG A 246 15.44 1.28 21.62
CA ARG A 246 16.08 0.13 22.27
C ARG A 246 17.38 -0.27 21.58
N ASP A 247 17.40 -0.28 20.25
CA ASP A 247 18.49 -0.85 19.46
C ASP A 247 19.65 0.14 19.25
N HIS A 248 19.43 1.45 19.51
CA HIS A 248 20.40 2.52 19.26
C HIS A 248 20.66 3.39 20.50
N SER A 249 20.98 2.75 21.63
CA SER A 249 21.32 3.46 22.88
C SER A 249 22.64 4.24 22.81
N ASP A 250 23.43 4.03 21.76
CA ASP A 250 24.72 4.68 21.49
C ASP A 250 24.57 6.05 20.81
N LEU A 251 23.41 6.36 20.24
CA LEU A 251 23.17 7.63 19.53
C LEU A 251 22.97 8.79 20.50
N SER A 252 23.44 9.97 20.09
CA SER A 252 23.04 11.23 20.76
C SER A 252 21.54 11.51 20.57
N ASN A 253 20.95 12.33 21.43
CA ASN A 253 19.54 12.69 21.34
C ASN A 253 19.13 13.24 19.96
N GLN A 254 19.99 14.04 19.32
CA GLN A 254 19.69 14.56 17.98
C GLN A 254 19.75 13.47 16.91
N GLN A 255 20.81 12.64 16.91
CA GLN A 255 20.92 11.53 15.98
C GLN A 255 19.76 10.54 16.12
N LEU A 256 19.31 10.29 17.35
CA LEU A 256 18.16 9.43 17.61
C LEU A 256 16.85 10.08 17.12
N ALA A 257 16.66 11.38 17.33
CA ALA A 257 15.49 12.11 16.83
C ALA A 257 15.42 12.07 15.29
N ASP A 258 16.54 12.31 14.62
CA ASP A 258 16.66 12.25 13.16
C ASP A 258 16.41 10.82 12.65
N SER A 259 16.95 9.80 13.33
CA SER A 259 16.77 8.39 12.95
C SER A 259 15.32 7.93 13.08
N ILE A 260 14.63 8.33 14.16
CA ILE A 260 13.20 8.07 14.33
C ILE A 260 12.41 8.79 13.24
N LEU A 261 12.69 10.08 12.98
CA LEU A 261 12.00 10.85 11.96
C LEU A 261 12.13 10.21 10.58
N GLU A 262 13.34 9.86 10.15
CA GLU A 262 13.57 9.29 8.82
C GLU A 262 12.88 7.93 8.65
N LYS A 263 12.88 7.08 9.68
CA LYS A 263 12.14 5.81 9.64
C LYS A 263 10.63 6.05 9.50
N LEU A 264 10.07 6.94 10.32
CA LEU A 264 8.63 7.23 10.32
C LEU A 264 8.18 7.88 9.01
N LYS A 265 8.91 8.89 8.52
CA LYS A 265 8.60 9.59 7.27
C LYS A 265 8.69 8.66 6.05
N LYS A 266 9.63 7.69 6.07
CA LYS A 266 9.75 6.70 4.99
C LYS A 266 8.61 5.69 4.98
N LYS A 267 8.22 5.17 6.15
CA LYS A 267 7.20 4.11 6.26
C LYS A 267 5.76 4.66 6.20
N TYR A 268 5.56 5.86 6.74
CA TYR A 268 4.27 6.54 6.84
C TYR A 268 4.33 7.86 6.06
N ASP A 269 4.52 7.74 4.75
CA ASP A 269 4.78 8.86 3.85
C ASP A 269 3.60 9.84 3.69
N TRP A 270 2.41 9.44 4.16
CA TRP A 270 1.21 10.30 4.23
C TRP A 270 1.08 11.08 5.54
N VAL A 271 2.05 10.96 6.46
CA VAL A 271 1.97 11.53 7.81
C VAL A 271 3.13 12.50 8.05
N CYS A 272 2.80 13.67 8.61
CA CYS A 272 3.77 14.61 9.14
C CYS A 272 4.11 14.26 10.60
N TRP A 273 5.40 14.33 10.94
CA TRP A 273 5.94 13.86 12.22
C TRP A 273 6.73 14.95 12.91
N SER A 274 6.68 14.97 14.24
CA SER A 274 7.54 15.78 15.11
C SER A 274 8.04 14.90 16.25
N VAL A 275 9.36 14.84 16.40
CA VAL A 275 10.07 14.02 17.38
C VAL A 275 10.82 14.96 18.31
N ARG A 276 10.64 14.80 19.64
CA ARG A 276 11.40 15.54 20.65
C ARG A 276 12.00 14.56 21.64
N ILE A 277 13.29 14.74 21.94
CA ILE A 277 14.04 13.90 22.86
C ILE A 277 14.74 14.77 23.89
N PHE A 278 14.59 14.47 25.17
CA PHE A 278 15.21 15.21 26.26
C PHE A 278 15.30 14.38 27.54
N SER A 279 16.30 14.65 28.37
CA SER A 279 16.43 14.00 29.67
C SER A 279 15.70 14.75 30.76
N SER A 280 15.05 13.98 31.63
CA SER A 280 14.59 14.47 32.92
C SER A 280 15.80 14.93 33.76
N PRO A 281 15.70 16.07 34.47
CA PRO A 281 16.73 16.52 35.41
C PRO A 281 17.11 15.42 36.41
N SER A 282 18.40 15.34 36.75
CA SER A 282 18.92 14.39 37.75
C SER A 282 19.52 15.13 38.96
N GLY A 283 19.22 14.66 40.18
CA GLY A 283 19.75 15.20 41.44
C GLY A 283 18.74 15.21 42.60
N LEU A 284 19.23 15.28 43.85
CA LEU A 284 18.40 15.32 45.07
C LEU A 284 17.50 16.56 45.18
N PHE A 285 17.84 17.65 44.48
CA PHE A 285 17.11 18.92 44.47
C PHE A 285 16.41 19.23 43.14
N SER A 286 16.39 18.27 42.19
CA SER A 286 15.76 18.49 40.90
C SER A 286 14.23 18.40 41.01
N ASN A 287 13.54 19.51 40.75
CA ASN A 287 12.08 19.50 40.69
C ASN A 287 11.63 18.73 39.43
N LYS A 288 11.16 17.50 39.63
CA LYS A 288 10.70 16.62 38.54
C LYS A 288 9.32 16.99 38.00
N LYS A 289 8.61 17.93 38.64
CA LYS A 289 7.29 18.41 38.21
C LYS A 289 7.43 19.44 37.10
N ASP A 290 6.48 19.42 36.16
CA ASP A 290 6.29 20.43 35.10
C ASP A 290 7.48 20.61 34.14
N ILE A 291 8.21 19.53 33.83
CA ILE A 291 9.29 19.55 32.83
C ILE A 291 8.72 19.60 31.41
N GLN A 292 7.57 18.97 31.22
CA GLN A 292 6.85 18.94 29.96
C GLN A 292 5.34 18.94 30.21
N CYS A 293 4.55 19.41 29.24
CA CYS A 293 3.11 19.26 29.24
C CYS A 293 2.61 18.97 27.82
N PRO A 294 2.29 17.71 27.51
CA PRO A 294 1.74 17.32 26.21
C PRO A 294 0.19 17.22 26.27
N THR A 295 -0.52 18.03 25.49
CA THR A 295 -1.99 18.08 25.38
C THR A 295 -2.46 17.73 23.95
N GLY A 296 -3.77 17.49 23.78
CA GLY A 296 -4.36 17.12 22.48
C GLY A 296 -4.57 15.63 22.24
N LYS A 297 -4.64 15.22 20.98
CA LYS A 297 -4.56 13.81 20.53
C LYS A 297 -3.32 13.66 19.61
N SER A 298 -3.21 12.57 18.85
CA SER A 298 -2.15 12.38 17.83
C SER A 298 -0.71 12.48 18.33
N ARG A 299 -0.42 11.84 19.47
CA ARG A 299 0.93 11.72 20.03
C ARG A 299 1.08 10.43 20.83
N PHE A 300 2.31 10.00 21.01
CA PHE A 300 2.68 8.91 21.91
C PHE A 300 4.05 9.19 22.53
N GLN A 301 4.23 8.67 23.74
CA GLN A 301 5.52 8.65 24.40
C GLN A 301 6.16 7.28 24.18
N VAL A 302 7.38 7.27 23.66
CA VAL A 302 8.10 6.02 23.38
C VAL A 302 8.82 5.57 24.64
N PRO A 303 8.57 4.35 25.16
CA PRO A 303 9.28 3.84 26.32
C PRO A 303 10.77 3.65 26.03
N ALA A 304 11.63 4.18 26.90
CA ALA A 304 13.08 4.02 26.85
C ALA A 304 13.57 3.15 28.02
N THR A 305 14.73 2.50 27.85
CA THR A 305 15.39 1.73 28.93
C THR A 305 15.94 2.65 30.02
N ASP A 306 16.43 3.83 29.64
CA ASP A 306 16.78 4.89 30.59
C ASP A 306 15.52 5.66 30.97
N GLU A 307 15.08 5.53 32.23
CA GLU A 307 13.92 6.24 32.78
C GLU A 307 14.06 7.77 32.74
N LYS A 308 15.26 8.30 32.53
CA LYS A 308 15.48 9.74 32.36
C LYS A 308 15.17 10.19 30.95
N LEU A 309 15.30 9.33 29.94
CA LEU A 309 15.14 9.70 28.54
C LEU A 309 13.65 9.80 28.19
N ASN A 310 13.21 11.01 27.81
CA ASN A 310 11.86 11.23 27.30
C ASN A 310 11.94 11.29 25.78
N VAL A 311 11.14 10.46 25.10
CA VAL A 311 10.98 10.47 23.65
C VAL A 311 9.50 10.71 23.34
N MET A 312 9.18 11.90 22.84
CA MET A 312 7.81 12.30 22.50
C MET A 312 7.65 12.45 21.00
N VAL A 313 6.76 11.67 20.42
CA VAL A 313 6.40 11.75 19.00
C VAL A 313 4.97 12.25 18.88
N SER A 314 4.75 13.21 17.99
CA SER A 314 3.43 13.71 17.62
C SER A 314 3.32 13.78 16.11
N TYR A 315 2.10 13.70 15.60
CA TYR A 315 1.88 13.47 14.18
C TYR A 315 0.57 14.07 13.69
N SER A 316 0.47 14.23 12.38
CA SER A 316 -0.74 14.64 11.68
C SER A 316 -0.80 14.03 10.30
N ALA A 317 -1.95 13.45 9.95
CA ALA A 317 -2.19 12.91 8.60
C ALA A 317 -2.88 13.95 7.69
N SER A 318 -3.38 15.05 8.25
CA SER A 318 -4.04 16.12 7.51
C SER A 318 -3.71 17.49 8.14
N PRO A 319 -2.42 17.90 8.13
CA PRO A 319 -2.00 19.12 8.81
C PRO A 319 -2.60 20.37 8.16
N GLU A 320 -3.04 21.31 8.99
CA GLU A 320 -3.54 22.61 8.56
C GLU A 320 -2.56 23.75 8.89
N PRO A 321 -2.53 24.84 8.11
CA PRO A 321 -1.69 26.00 8.41
C PRO A 321 -2.00 26.63 9.77
N LEU A 322 -0.95 26.98 10.51
CA LEU A 322 -1.05 27.62 11.80
C LEU A 322 -1.05 29.14 11.67
N ASN A 323 -1.91 29.80 12.43
CA ASN A 323 -1.77 31.24 12.68
C ASN A 323 -0.70 31.48 13.76
N LYS A 324 0.58 31.48 13.35
CA LYS A 324 1.73 31.66 14.26
C LYS A 324 1.66 32.97 15.06
N ALA A 325 1.17 34.05 14.44
CA ALA A 325 1.01 35.34 15.11
C ALA A 325 -0.03 35.25 16.24
N HIS A 326 -1.13 34.53 16.02
CA HIS A 326 -2.13 34.28 17.06
C HIS A 326 -1.57 33.41 18.21
N ILE A 327 -0.80 32.36 17.89
CA ILE A 327 -0.10 31.55 18.92
C ILE A 327 0.82 32.44 19.76
N GLN A 328 1.65 33.26 19.13
CA GLN A 328 2.53 34.20 19.83
C GLN A 328 1.75 35.19 20.69
N GLN A 329 0.64 35.74 20.19
CA GLN A 329 -0.22 36.66 20.94
C GLN A 329 -0.82 35.98 22.18
N LEU A 330 -1.33 34.76 22.05
CA LEU A 330 -1.86 33.99 23.19
C LEU A 330 -0.78 33.77 24.25
N ILE A 331 0.44 33.40 23.84
CA ILE A 331 1.56 33.23 24.75
C ILE A 331 1.90 34.55 25.46
N GLN A 332 2.05 35.65 24.72
CA GLN A 332 2.41 36.96 25.25
C GLN A 332 1.34 37.58 26.17
N SER A 333 0.08 37.21 25.99
CA SER A 333 -1.03 37.69 26.84
C SER A 333 -1.00 37.13 28.27
N GLN A 334 -0.25 36.05 28.51
CA GLN A 334 -0.16 35.43 29.83
C GLN A 334 0.66 36.28 30.80
N LYS A 335 0.10 36.59 31.97
CA LYS A 335 0.81 37.29 33.06
C LYS A 335 2.04 36.51 33.56
N LYS A 336 2.00 35.18 33.52
CA LYS A 336 3.09 34.29 33.95
C LYS A 336 3.13 33.06 33.05
N LEU A 337 4.22 32.93 32.31
CA LEU A 337 4.50 31.75 31.49
C LEU A 337 4.89 30.56 32.37
N THR A 338 4.17 29.45 32.22
CA THR A 338 4.47 28.15 32.83
C THR A 338 4.30 27.05 31.79
N VAL A 339 5.07 25.97 31.92
CA VAL A 339 5.03 24.83 30.99
C VAL A 339 3.59 24.31 30.83
N VAL A 340 2.93 24.01 31.94
CA VAL A 340 1.55 23.48 31.94
C VAL A 340 0.53 24.52 31.48
N GLY A 341 0.54 25.72 32.07
CA GLY A 341 -0.48 26.74 31.79
C GLY A 341 -0.45 27.23 30.34
N THR A 342 0.73 27.30 29.73
CA THR A 342 0.84 27.65 28.30
C THR A 342 0.35 26.53 27.40
N ALA A 343 0.63 25.26 27.71
CA ALA A 343 0.12 24.14 26.92
C ALA A 343 -1.42 24.04 26.98
N GLU A 344 -1.99 24.20 28.17
CA GLU A 344 -3.45 24.16 28.38
C GLU A 344 -4.14 25.35 27.71
N LEU A 345 -3.61 26.56 27.85
CA LEU A 345 -4.15 27.75 27.19
C LEU A 345 -4.18 27.59 25.67
N LEU A 346 -3.07 27.18 25.06
CA LEU A 346 -2.99 27.00 23.62
C LEU A 346 -3.95 25.90 23.15
N PHE A 347 -4.04 24.80 23.89
CA PHE A 347 -4.96 23.72 23.54
C PHE A 347 -6.43 24.13 23.64
N GLU A 348 -6.79 24.99 24.61
CA GLU A 348 -8.15 25.48 24.79
C GLU A 348 -8.54 26.57 23.77
N GLN A 349 -7.61 27.46 23.43
CA GLN A 349 -7.90 28.67 22.65
C GLN A 349 -7.66 28.50 21.15
N LEU A 350 -6.82 27.54 20.72
CA LEU A 350 -6.61 27.29 19.30
C LEU A 350 -7.82 26.59 18.68
N PRO A 351 -8.27 27.02 17.49
CA PRO A 351 -9.41 26.39 16.83
C PRO A 351 -9.06 24.98 16.36
N GLY A 352 -10.01 24.04 16.43
CA GLY A 352 -9.84 22.70 15.86
C GLY A 352 -9.03 21.74 16.72
N ALA A 353 -8.82 20.53 16.20
CA ALA A 353 -8.07 19.50 16.92
C ALA A 353 -6.57 19.72 16.70
N CYS A 354 -5.85 20.09 17.76
CA CYS A 354 -4.39 20.24 17.74
C CYS A 354 -3.68 19.30 18.71
N ALA A 355 -2.37 19.15 18.51
CA ALA A 355 -1.44 18.67 19.52
C ALA A 355 -0.58 19.85 19.98
N VAL A 356 -0.48 20.05 21.29
CA VAL A 356 0.40 21.06 21.89
C VAL A 356 1.34 20.35 22.83
N HIS A 357 2.62 20.70 22.77
CA HIS A 357 3.61 20.18 23.69
C HIS A 357 4.56 21.27 24.12
N THR A 358 4.62 21.56 25.42
CA THR A 358 5.63 22.44 25.99
C THR A 358 6.71 21.62 26.68
N VAL A 359 7.98 22.00 26.48
CA VAL A 359 9.14 21.30 27.04
C VAL A 359 10.11 22.31 27.62
N LYS A 360 10.45 22.18 28.90
CA LYS A 360 11.45 23.05 29.55
C LYS A 360 12.79 22.98 28.82
N THR A 361 13.43 24.14 28.63
CA THR A 361 14.75 24.21 28.00
C THR A 361 15.77 23.40 28.81
N CYS A 362 16.46 22.49 28.14
CA CYS A 362 17.57 21.72 28.71
C CYS A 362 18.68 21.53 27.66
N LYS A 363 19.91 21.23 28.10
CA LYS A 363 21.09 21.20 27.22
C LYS A 363 21.05 20.10 26.17
N ASP A 364 20.28 19.06 26.42
CA ASP A 364 20.19 17.84 25.62
C ASP A 364 18.84 17.73 24.91
N LEU A 365 18.03 18.80 24.89
CA LEU A 365 16.81 18.85 24.10
C LEU A 365 17.17 18.77 22.61
N ALA A 366 16.67 17.73 21.97
CA ALA A 366 16.78 17.50 20.54
C ALA A 366 15.39 17.45 19.91
N CYS A 367 15.31 17.85 18.65
CA CYS A 367 14.07 17.85 17.90
C CYS A 367 14.31 17.61 16.41
N ALA A 368 13.39 16.91 15.77
CA ALA A 368 13.36 16.70 14.33
C ALA A 368 11.90 16.64 13.87
N TRP A 369 11.56 17.22 12.72
CA TRP A 369 10.20 17.17 12.18
C TRP A 369 10.17 17.15 10.66
N SER A 370 9.08 16.63 10.09
CA SER A 370 8.82 16.61 8.64
C SER A 370 7.75 17.61 8.20
N PHE A 371 7.14 18.34 9.13
CA PHE A 371 6.18 19.38 8.81
C PHE A 371 6.81 20.52 8.00
N ALA A 372 6.05 21.05 7.03
CA ALA A 372 6.38 22.32 6.40
C ALA A 372 6.31 23.48 7.41
N GLU A 373 6.97 24.60 7.10
CA GLU A 373 7.16 25.70 8.03
C GLU A 373 5.83 26.27 8.54
N GLU A 374 4.84 26.39 7.67
CA GLU A 374 3.51 26.93 7.97
C GLU A 374 2.62 25.97 8.79
N LEU A 375 2.96 24.68 8.82
CA LEU A 375 2.15 23.62 9.43
C LEU A 375 2.59 23.27 10.86
N HIS A 376 3.73 23.80 11.30
CA HIS A 376 4.31 23.47 12.60
C HIS A 376 4.89 24.71 13.29
N TYR A 377 4.61 24.83 14.57
CA TYR A 377 5.16 25.84 15.45
C TYR A 377 6.19 25.18 16.37
N TRP A 378 7.43 25.66 16.35
CA TRP A 378 8.49 25.25 17.26
C TRP A 378 9.33 26.46 17.62
N GLU A 379 9.05 27.08 18.76
CA GLU A 379 9.73 28.29 19.22
C GLU A 379 10.02 28.24 20.73
N GLU A 380 11.13 28.84 21.13
CA GLU A 380 11.48 29.01 22.54
C GLU A 380 10.79 30.24 23.13
N HIS A 381 10.14 30.05 24.28
CA HIS A 381 9.49 31.11 25.05
C HIS A 381 10.05 31.12 26.47
N LYS A 382 10.93 32.09 26.74
CA LYS A 382 11.60 32.29 28.02
C LYS A 382 12.51 31.13 28.46
N ASN A 383 11.94 30.02 28.92
CA ASN A 383 12.69 28.89 29.48
C ASN A 383 12.07 27.52 29.13
N PHE A 384 11.22 27.49 28.11
CA PHE A 384 10.64 26.27 27.54
C PHE A 384 10.33 26.48 26.05
N TYR A 385 10.38 25.40 25.29
CA TYR A 385 9.92 25.34 23.91
C TYR A 385 8.44 25.03 23.85
N VAL A 386 7.78 25.57 22.82
CA VAL A 386 6.38 25.31 22.51
C VAL A 386 6.32 24.65 21.13
N CYS A 387 5.72 23.48 21.08
CA CYS A 387 5.40 22.75 19.87
C CYS A 387 3.88 22.78 19.62
N VAL A 388 3.44 23.16 18.42
CA VAL A 388 2.04 23.08 17.99
C VAL A 388 1.94 22.57 16.57
N HIS A 389 0.97 21.70 16.30
CA HIS A 389 0.45 21.41 14.96
C HIS A 389 -1.02 20.99 15.06
N TYR A 390 -1.76 21.18 13.96
CA TYR A 390 -3.11 20.60 13.82
C TYR A 390 -3.04 19.09 13.50
N ASN A 391 -4.14 18.37 13.71
CA ASN A 391 -4.22 16.91 13.58
C ASN A 391 -4.70 16.46 12.21
#